data_AF-A0A4V1DDT8-F1
#
_entry.id   AF-A0A4V1DDT8-F1
#
_cell.length_a   1.000
_cell.length_b   1.000
_cell.length_c   1.000
_cell.angle_alpha   90.00
_cell.angle_beta   90.00
_cell.angle_gamma   90.00
#
_symmetry.space_group_name_H-M   'P 1'
#
loop_
_entity.id
_entity.type
_entity.pdbx_description
1 polymer ?
#
loop_
_entity_poly.entity_id
_entity_poly.type
_entity_poly.pdbx_seq_one_letter_code
_entity_poly.pdbx_strand_id
1 'polypeptide(L)' 'MSKHISRTSAIEVIKDALTLYESNRISRWQVINRLIHLGISADDANMIADHGNIPPNILSTLGVLRR' A
#
# COMPACT_ATOMS: atom_id res chain seq x y z
N MET A 1 -3.92 -14.74 -18.64
CA MET A 1 -4.43 -14.79 -17.26
C MET A 1 -4.13 -13.45 -16.58
N SER A 2 -5.04 -12.50 -16.66
CA SER A 2 -4.89 -11.21 -15.98
C SER A 2 -5.11 -11.43 -14.48
N LYS A 3 -4.03 -11.38 -13.69
CA LYS A 3 -4.10 -11.46 -12.24
C LYS A 3 -4.85 -10.24 -11.71
N HIS A 4 -6.16 -10.36 -11.58
CA HIS A 4 -6.94 -9.47 -10.73
C HIS A 4 -6.48 -9.73 -9.29
N ILE A 5 -5.52 -8.94 -8.81
CA ILE A 5 -5.29 -8.82 -7.37
C ILE A 5 -6.62 -8.31 -6.82
N SER A 6 -7.33 -9.18 -6.09
CA SER A 6 -8.60 -8.82 -5.45
C SER A 6 -8.37 -7.57 -4.60
N ARG A 7 -9.31 -6.62 -4.61
CA ARG A 7 -9.15 -5.30 -3.96
C ARG A 7 -8.78 -5.37 -2.47
N THR A 8 -9.33 -6.36 -1.78
CA THR A 8 -8.96 -6.74 -0.40
C THR A 8 -7.49 -7.09 -0.26
N SER A 9 -6.94 -7.78 -1.26
CA SER A 9 -5.54 -8.19 -1.35
C SER A 9 -4.59 -6.98 -1.47
N ALA A 10 -4.99 -5.87 -2.11
CA ALA A 10 -4.14 -4.68 -2.17
C ALA A 10 -3.94 -4.05 -0.79
N ILE A 11 -5.01 -3.91 0.01
CA ILE A 11 -4.91 -3.40 1.39
C ILE A 11 -4.07 -4.34 2.26
N GLU A 12 -4.28 -5.65 2.13
CA GLU A 12 -3.49 -6.64 2.85
C GLU A 12 -2.00 -6.56 2.51
N VAL A 13 -1.65 -6.37 1.24
CA VAL A 13 -0.25 -6.17 0.83
C VAL A 13 0.34 -4.89 1.41
N ILE A 14 -0.43 -3.80 1.49
CA ILE A 14 0.02 -2.54 2.11
C ILE A 14 0.27 -2.75 3.60
N LYS A 15 -0.68 -3.39 4.31
CA LYS A 15 -0.55 -3.68 5.75
C LYS A 15 0.62 -4.61 6.04
N ASP A 16 0.80 -5.66 5.23
CA ASP A 16 1.94 -6.58 5.32
C ASP A 16 3.27 -5.84 5.14
N ALA A 17 3.38 -4.99 4.10
CA ALA A 17 4.57 -4.20 3.86
C ALA A 17 4.90 -3.27 5.05
N LEU A 18 3.89 -2.61 5.63
CA LEU A 18 4.06 -1.77 6.81
C LEU A 18 4.47 -2.58 8.05
N THR A 19 3.85 -3.74 8.28
CA THR A 19 4.19 -4.64 9.39
C THR A 19 5.64 -5.13 9.29
N LEU A 20 6.08 -5.49 8.08
CA LEU A 20 7.46 -5.89 7.82
C LEU A 20 8.44 -4.74 8.03
N TYR A 21 8.04 -3.51 7.69
CA TYR A 21 8.85 -2.32 7.92
C TYR A 21 8.98 -1.99 9.40
N GLU A 22 7.88 -1.99 10.16
CA GLU A 22 7.88 -1.81 11.62
C GLU A 22 8.68 -2.89 12.34
N SER A 23 8.66 -4.12 11.81
CA SER A 23 9.48 -5.24 12.30
C SER A 23 10.95 -5.16 11.85
N ASN A 24 11.35 -4.10 11.16
CA ASN A 24 12.69 -3.87 10.59
C ASN A 24 13.16 -5.02 9.67
N ARG A 25 12.21 -5.71 9.02
CA ARG A 25 12.45 -6.84 8.09
C ARG A 25 12.68 -6.38 6.66
N ILE A 26 12.12 -5.23 6.30
CA ILE A 26 12.31 -4.57 5.01
C ILE A 26 12.63 -3.09 5.21
N SER A 27 13.24 -2.48 4.21
CA SER A 27 13.56 -1.05 4.20
C SER A 27 12.39 -0.21 3.68
N ARG A 28 12.41 1.10 3.98
CA ARG A 28 11.45 2.09 3.47
C ARG A 28 11.31 2.04 1.94
N TRP A 29 12.43 1.90 1.22
CA TRP A 29 12.41 1.78 -0.24
C TRP A 29 11.65 0.53 -0.72
N GLN A 30 11.77 -0.59 -0.01
CA GLN A 30 11.03 -1.82 -0.35
C GLN A 30 9.53 -1.67 -0.11
N VAL A 31 9.11 -0.91 0.92
CA VAL A 31 7.70 -0.54 1.11
C VAL A 31 7.22 0.26 -0.10
N ILE A 32 7.88 1.36 -0.42
CA ILE A 32 7.51 2.25 -1.53
C ILE A 32 7.42 1.47 -2.85
N ASN A 33 8.42 0.63 -3.13
CA ASN A 33 8.42 -0.17 -4.34
C ASN A 33 7.21 -1.12 -4.42
N ARG A 34 6.83 -1.77 -3.31
CA ARG A 34 5.62 -2.62 -3.25
C ARG A 34 4.35 -1.80 -3.51
N LEU A 35 4.24 -0.60 -2.93
CA LEU A 35 3.10 0.29 -3.12
C LEU A 35 2.96 0.75 -4.58
N ILE A 36 4.07 1.12 -5.22
CA ILE A 36 4.10 1.51 -6.64
C ILE A 36 3.64 0.35 -7.54
N HIS A 37 4.04 -0.89 -7.22
CA HIS A 37 3.58 -2.07 -7.96
C HIS A 37 2.07 -2.33 -7.81
N LEU A 38 1.42 -1.79 -6.78
CA LEU A 38 -0.04 -1.82 -6.62
C LEU A 38 -0.75 -0.69 -7.38
N GLY A 39 -0.01 0.18 -8.08
CA GLY A 39 -0.56 1.34 -8.79
C GLY A 39 -0.76 2.57 -7.90
N ILE A 40 -0.17 2.60 -6.71
CA ILE A 40 -0.15 3.78 -5.84
C ILE A 40 0.91 4.76 -6.37
N SER A 41 0.61 6.06 -6.38
CA SER A 41 1.56 7.07 -6.84
C SER A 41 2.81 7.10 -5.94
N ALA A 42 3.94 7.58 -6.48
CA ALA A 42 5.17 7.66 -5.69
C ALA A 42 5.01 8.60 -4.48
N ASP A 43 4.30 9.71 -4.63
CA ASP A 43 4.01 10.67 -3.55
C ASP A 43 3.19 10.02 -2.43
N ASP A 44 2.10 9.33 -2.83
CA ASP A 44 1.25 8.58 -1.93
C ASP A 44 2.02 7.45 -1.21
N ALA A 45 2.87 6.74 -1.93
CA ALA A 45 3.70 5.67 -1.38
C ALA A 45 4.71 6.20 -0.36
N ASN A 46 5.30 7.37 -0.61
CA ASN A 46 6.17 8.05 0.35
C ASN A 46 5.40 8.43 1.62
N MET A 47 4.21 9.03 1.47
CA MET A 47 3.37 9.39 2.62
C MET A 47 3.00 8.17 3.46
N ILE A 48 2.58 7.06 2.83
CA ILE A 48 2.26 5.82 3.55
C ILE A 48 3.48 5.28 4.30
N ALA A 49 4.66 5.28 3.66
CA ALA A 49 5.88 4.76 4.27
C ALA A 49 6.39 5.62 5.43
N ASP A 50 6.16 6.93 5.41
CA ASP A 50 6.56 7.86 6.49
C ASP A 50 5.57 7.88 7.65
N HIS A 51 4.27 7.86 7.36
CA HIS A 51 3.23 7.97 8.38
C HIS A 51 2.75 6.62 8.92
N GLY A 52 3.09 5.51 8.26
CA GLY A 52 2.65 4.17 8.64
C GLY A 52 1.14 3.94 8.50
N ASN A 53 0.42 4.85 7.83
CA ASN A 53 -1.03 4.80 7.72
C ASN A 53 -1.49 5.00 6.27
N ILE A 54 -2.64 4.44 5.92
CA ILE A 54 -3.18 4.51 4.55
C ILE A 54 -4.14 5.71 4.44
N PRO A 55 -3.83 6.71 3.61
CA PRO A 55 -4.71 7.85 3.38
C PRO A 55 -6.12 7.45 2.89
N PRO A 56 -7.20 8.14 3.35
CA PRO A 56 -8.59 7.83 2.96
C PRO A 56 -8.88 7.97 1.46
N ASN A 57 -8.18 8.87 0.78
CA ASN A 57 -8.24 9.04 -0.69
C ASN A 57 -7.68 7.82 -1.41
N ILE A 58 -6.67 7.15 -0.86
CA ILE A 58 -6.12 5.89 -1.41
C ILE A 58 -7.06 4.74 -1.12
N LEU A 59 -7.66 4.69 0.07
CA LEU A 59 -8.73 3.73 0.36
C LEU A 59 -9.90 3.89 -0.64
N SER A 60 -10.25 5.13 -1.01
CA SER A 60 -11.26 5.38 -2.05
C SER A 60 -10.80 4.93 -3.44
N THR A 61 -9.54 5.19 -3.80
CA THR A 61 -8.92 4.78 -5.07
C THR A 61 -8.80 3.26 -5.21
N LEU A 62 -8.52 2.57 -4.10
CA LEU A 62 -8.53 1.11 -3.99
C LEU A 62 -9.96 0.53 -3.89
N GLY A 63 -10.99 1.38 -3.88
CA GLY A 63 -12.40 0.99 -3.91
C GLY A 63 -13.00 0.56 -2.56
N VAL A 64 -12.38 0.94 -1.45
CA VAL A 64 -12.77 0.60 -0.06
C VAL A 64 -13.87 1.52 0.46
N LEU A 65 -13.84 2.79 0.05
CA LEU A 65 -14.88 3.77 0.40
C LEU A 65 -15.87 3.88 -0.77
N ARG A 66 -16.83 2.95 -0.86
CA ARG A 66 -18.06 3.20 -1.62
C ARG A 66 -19.12 3.71 -0.65
N ARG A 67 -19.57 4.92 -0.93
CA ARG A 67 -20.78 5.52 -0.35
C ARG A 67 -22.00 4.65 -0.65
#